data_AF-A0A151ZET7-F1
#
_entry.id   AF-A0A151ZET7-F1
#
_cell.length_a   1.000
_cell.length_b   1.000
_cell.length_c   1.000
_cell.angle_alpha   90.00
_cell.angle_beta   90.00
_cell.angle_gamma   90.00
#
_symmetry.space_group_name_H-M   'P 1'
#
loop_
_entity.id
_entity.type
_entity.pdbx_description
1 polymer ?
#
loop_
_entity_poly.entity_id
_entity_poly.type
_entity_poly.pdbx_seq_one_letter_code
_entity_poly.pdbx_strand_id
1 'polypeptide(L)'
;MTDCNDFIVINNNIKDWIKLNVGGRIIHTTMTTLSKEPESMLNAMFKKGSTWNHSRDENGCILVDADPRYFLVLLNYLRHGELILEPNLNYYGVLALAKYFQIKSITDIIEQEENNNNGWITVLEDSFLDNRLDVTKWVINKDCTGSNFDVVDGRFKLMNRVYLVSKEQYNPEDGEIKITGTWYRESIEDFFQIATRSCGLSQGAPYYEVKSGLEFNYCRGLASIVGRGGMIPTGMVKIKKMGEFYFPAATPIHFEIYDDGNTVSFTLSESVTKTSITIETTCTSSSLLNYIAIHNREKTGNNHVSYVTNLKIQKWSKSTMRRNKYRKITKKLSSP
;
A
#
# COMPACT_ATOMS: atom_id res chain seq x y z
N MET A 1 -44.58 -25.34 40.94
CA MET A 1 -43.31 -25.37 40.18
C MET A 1 -43.66 -25.10 38.74
N THR A 2 -43.33 -23.89 38.32
CA THR A 2 -43.11 -23.40 36.94
C THR A 2 -44.10 -23.80 35.84
N ASP A 3 -44.95 -22.82 35.53
CA ASP A 3 -45.61 -22.54 34.25
C ASP A 3 -44.76 -22.95 33.04
N CYS A 4 -45.35 -23.78 32.19
CA CYS A 4 -44.89 -23.97 30.83
C CYS A 4 -45.40 -22.75 30.04
N ASN A 5 -44.54 -21.75 29.86
CA ASN A 5 -44.85 -20.55 29.09
C ASN A 5 -45.31 -20.91 27.68
N ASP A 6 -46.61 -20.74 27.46
CA ASP A 6 -47.22 -20.51 26.16
C ASP A 6 -46.46 -19.41 25.42
N PHE A 7 -45.67 -19.79 24.41
CA PHE A 7 -45.27 -18.87 23.36
C PHE A 7 -46.05 -19.18 22.08
N ILE A 8 -47.37 -19.01 22.16
CA ILE A 8 -48.14 -18.65 20.97
C ILE A 8 -48.11 -17.13 20.87
N VAL A 9 -47.05 -16.60 20.25
CA VAL A 9 -47.10 -15.25 19.69
C VAL A 9 -47.56 -15.37 18.24
N ILE A 10 -48.87 -15.47 18.03
CA ILE A 10 -49.46 -15.16 16.73
C ILE A 10 -49.48 -13.63 16.64
N ASN A 11 -48.39 -13.04 16.15
CA ASN A 11 -48.46 -11.72 15.54
C ASN A 11 -48.35 -11.89 14.02
N ASN A 12 -49.37 -11.38 13.32
CA ASN A 12 -49.60 -11.43 11.87
C ASN A 12 -48.52 -10.77 11.00
N ASN A 13 -47.24 -11.13 11.16
CA ASN A 13 -46.13 -10.49 10.45
C ASN A 13 -45.84 -11.05 9.05
N ILE A 14 -46.65 -11.98 8.55
CA ILE A 14 -46.61 -12.40 7.13
C ILE A 14 -46.85 -11.18 6.20
N LYS A 15 -47.54 -10.13 6.67
CA LYS A 15 -47.83 -8.93 5.88
C LYS A 15 -46.63 -8.00 5.65
N ASP A 16 -45.53 -8.11 6.42
CA ASP A 16 -44.33 -7.28 6.23
C ASP A 16 -43.33 -7.93 5.25
N TRP A 17 -43.43 -9.25 5.04
CA TRP A 17 -42.58 -9.97 4.10
C TRP A 17 -42.95 -9.67 2.64
N ILE A 18 -41.92 -9.45 1.84
CA ILE A 18 -42.01 -9.16 0.41
C ILE A 18 -41.05 -10.03 -0.38
N LYS A 19 -41.47 -10.39 -1.60
CA LYS A 19 -40.66 -11.11 -2.58
C LYS A 19 -40.24 -10.16 -3.69
N LEU A 20 -38.93 -10.04 -3.88
CA LEU A 20 -38.32 -9.25 -4.94
C LEU A 20 -37.71 -10.21 -5.96
N ASN A 21 -37.91 -9.95 -7.25
CA ASN A 21 -37.16 -10.58 -8.32
C ASN A 21 -36.09 -9.58 -8.78
N VAL A 22 -34.85 -9.80 -8.33
CA VAL A 22 -33.72 -8.91 -8.58
C VAL A 22 -32.85 -9.51 -9.68
N GLY A 23 -32.96 -8.97 -10.89
CA GLY A 23 -32.20 -9.47 -12.06
C GLY A 23 -32.37 -10.97 -12.33
N GLY A 24 -33.54 -11.54 -12.02
CA GLY A 24 -33.84 -12.97 -12.16
C GLY A 24 -33.68 -13.80 -10.89
N ARG A 25 -33.13 -13.25 -9.79
CA ARG A 25 -33.01 -13.95 -8.51
C ARG A 25 -34.12 -13.53 -7.54
N ILE A 26 -34.88 -14.50 -7.04
CA ILE A 26 -35.88 -14.26 -6.01
C ILE A 26 -35.22 -14.05 -4.65
N ILE A 27 -35.47 -12.90 -4.03
CA ILE A 27 -34.97 -12.51 -2.72
C ILE A 27 -36.16 -12.19 -1.82
N HIS A 28 -36.14 -12.74 -0.61
CA HIS A 28 -37.13 -12.47 0.43
C HIS A 28 -36.58 -11.45 1.40
N THR A 29 -37.38 -10.44 1.74
CA THR A 29 -37.03 -9.42 2.73
C THR A 29 -38.28 -8.84 3.36
N THR A 30 -38.14 -7.82 4.22
CA THR A 30 -39.25 -7.10 4.83
C THR A 30 -39.32 -5.66 4.35
N MET A 31 -40.51 -5.05 4.37
CA MET A 31 -40.67 -3.62 4.09
C MET A 31 -39.87 -2.80 5.11
N THR A 32 -39.84 -3.25 6.36
CA THR A 32 -38.99 -2.67 7.42
C THR A 32 -37.51 -2.56 7.01
N THR A 33 -36.96 -3.58 6.36
CA THR A 33 -35.56 -3.57 5.89
C THR A 33 -35.38 -2.55 4.75
N LEU A 34 -36.29 -2.55 3.78
CA LEU A 34 -36.23 -1.65 2.62
C LEU A 34 -36.44 -0.18 2.99
N SER A 35 -37.15 0.09 4.10
CA SER A 35 -37.40 1.42 4.65
C SER A 35 -36.37 1.88 5.68
N LYS A 36 -35.29 1.13 5.91
CA LYS A 36 -34.29 1.44 6.95
C LYS A 36 -33.62 2.81 6.73
N GLU A 37 -33.42 3.21 5.48
CA GLU A 37 -32.92 4.54 5.13
C GLU A 37 -34.03 5.41 4.52
N PRO A 38 -34.54 6.42 5.24
CA PRO A 38 -35.68 7.22 4.80
C PRO A 38 -35.48 7.94 3.46
N GLU A 39 -34.25 8.37 3.17
CA GLU A 39 -33.89 9.11 1.96
C GLU A 39 -33.52 8.20 0.78
N SER A 40 -33.49 6.87 0.99
CA SER A 40 -33.14 5.94 -0.07
C SER A 40 -34.28 5.77 -1.08
N MET A 41 -33.90 5.47 -2.32
CA MET A 41 -34.84 5.08 -3.37
C MET A 41 -35.63 3.83 -2.98
N LEU A 42 -35.02 2.88 -2.26
CA LEU A 42 -35.71 1.69 -1.73
C LEU A 42 -36.85 2.09 -0.80
N ASN A 43 -36.63 3.03 0.13
CA ASN A 43 -37.72 3.51 0.96
C ASN A 43 -38.80 4.18 0.12
N ALA A 44 -38.46 5.03 -0.85
CA ALA A 44 -39.46 5.68 -1.72
C ALA A 44 -40.30 4.68 -2.52
N MET A 45 -39.68 3.59 -3.01
CA MET A 45 -40.34 2.51 -3.73
C MET A 45 -41.34 1.74 -2.85
N PHE A 46 -41.00 1.50 -1.58
CA PHE A 46 -41.75 0.60 -0.70
C PHE A 46 -42.47 1.30 0.45
N LYS A 47 -42.41 2.62 0.57
CA LYS A 47 -43.13 3.36 1.62
C LYS A 47 -44.65 3.16 1.50
N LYS A 48 -45.33 3.02 2.65
CA LYS A 48 -46.80 2.91 2.69
C LYS A 48 -47.43 4.16 2.08
N GLY A 49 -48.33 3.95 1.11
CA GLY A 49 -48.96 5.03 0.33
C GLY A 49 -48.10 5.56 -0.82
N SER A 50 -46.98 4.90 -1.14
CA SER A 50 -46.20 5.19 -2.34
C SER A 50 -47.04 4.99 -3.60
N THR A 51 -46.91 5.92 -4.55
CA THR A 51 -47.51 5.85 -5.88
C THR A 51 -46.60 5.12 -6.88
N TRP A 52 -45.53 4.47 -6.41
CA TRP A 52 -44.58 3.77 -7.27
C TRP A 52 -45.25 2.63 -8.02
N ASN A 53 -45.16 2.67 -9.35
CA ASN A 53 -45.74 1.65 -10.21
C ASN A 53 -44.79 0.44 -10.30
N HIS A 54 -45.03 -0.56 -9.46
CA HIS A 54 -44.23 -1.78 -9.43
C HIS A 54 -44.60 -2.72 -10.57
N SER A 55 -43.64 -3.00 -11.45
CA SER A 55 -43.74 -4.15 -12.34
C SER A 55 -43.60 -5.44 -11.54
N ARG A 56 -44.38 -6.47 -11.90
CA ARG A 56 -44.35 -7.78 -11.27
C ARG A 56 -44.13 -8.87 -12.31
N ASP A 57 -43.46 -9.95 -11.90
CA ASP A 57 -43.40 -11.16 -12.72
C ASP A 57 -44.69 -12.00 -12.62
N GLU A 58 -44.70 -13.12 -13.34
CA GLU A 58 -45.80 -14.11 -13.35
C GLU A 58 -46.14 -14.67 -11.96
N ASN A 59 -45.19 -14.62 -11.01
CA ASN A 59 -45.35 -15.10 -9.64
C ASN A 59 -45.74 -13.98 -8.66
N GLY A 60 -45.98 -12.76 -9.18
CA GLY A 60 -46.33 -11.59 -8.39
C GLY A 60 -45.16 -10.97 -7.62
N CYS A 61 -43.91 -11.37 -7.88
CA CYS A 61 -42.74 -10.78 -7.26
C CYS A 61 -42.44 -9.42 -7.89
N ILE A 62 -42.06 -8.43 -7.08
CA ILE A 62 -41.74 -7.09 -7.59
C ILE A 62 -40.38 -7.12 -8.29
N LEU A 63 -40.34 -6.61 -9.52
CA LEU A 63 -39.14 -6.60 -10.34
C LEU A 63 -38.19 -5.48 -9.91
N VAL A 64 -36.91 -5.84 -9.73
CA VAL A 64 -35.81 -4.90 -9.51
C VAL A 64 -34.74 -5.18 -10.55
N ASP A 65 -34.48 -4.21 -11.42
CA ASP A 65 -33.49 -4.32 -12.49
C ASP A 65 -32.08 -4.02 -11.96
N ALA A 66 -31.50 -4.98 -11.23
CA ALA A 66 -30.17 -4.89 -10.64
C ALA A 66 -29.47 -6.26 -10.60
N ASP A 67 -28.13 -6.27 -10.52
CA ASP A 67 -27.39 -7.51 -10.27
C ASP A 67 -27.63 -7.97 -8.81
N PRO A 68 -28.18 -9.19 -8.61
CA PRO A 68 -28.55 -9.66 -7.30
C PRO A 68 -27.37 -9.86 -6.34
N ARG A 69 -26.13 -10.02 -6.84
CA ARG A 69 -24.96 -10.22 -5.98
C ARG A 69 -24.63 -8.96 -5.19
N TYR A 70 -24.59 -7.82 -5.87
CA TYR A 70 -24.37 -6.53 -5.21
C TYR A 70 -25.58 -6.14 -4.38
N PHE A 71 -26.80 -6.37 -4.87
CA PHE A 71 -28.03 -6.06 -4.12
C PHE A 71 -28.10 -6.77 -2.78
N LEU A 72 -27.64 -8.02 -2.68
CA LEU A 72 -27.59 -8.75 -1.41
C LEU A 72 -26.67 -8.08 -0.38
N VAL A 73 -25.56 -7.48 -0.79
CA VAL A 73 -24.68 -6.72 0.11
C VAL A 73 -25.41 -5.51 0.67
N LEU A 74 -26.07 -4.73 -0.19
CA LEU A 74 -26.89 -3.59 0.22
C LEU A 74 -27.97 -4.02 1.21
N LEU A 75 -28.66 -5.12 0.89
CA LEU A 75 -29.75 -5.63 1.71
C LEU A 75 -29.29 -6.12 3.08
N ASN A 76 -28.15 -6.84 3.13
CA ASN A 76 -27.57 -7.29 4.39
C ASN A 76 -27.12 -6.12 5.25
N TYR A 77 -26.49 -5.11 4.64
CA TYR A 77 -26.18 -3.86 5.33
C TYR A 77 -27.44 -3.23 5.94
N LEU A 78 -28.56 -3.13 5.20
CA LEU A 78 -29.81 -2.58 5.76
C LEU A 78 -30.42 -3.44 6.87
N ARG A 79 -30.10 -4.74 6.94
CA ARG A 79 -30.56 -5.65 8.00
C ARG A 79 -29.80 -5.45 9.31
N HIS A 80 -28.46 -5.46 9.25
CA HIS A 80 -27.61 -5.54 10.45
C HIS A 80 -26.65 -4.35 10.64
N GLY A 81 -26.48 -3.49 9.63
CA GLY A 81 -25.68 -2.27 9.73
C GLY A 81 -24.17 -2.45 9.49
N GLU A 82 -23.72 -3.63 9.07
CA GLU A 82 -22.31 -3.89 8.74
C GLU A 82 -22.14 -4.10 7.23
N LEU A 83 -21.14 -3.46 6.64
CA LEU A 83 -20.82 -3.60 5.21
C LEU A 83 -19.81 -4.73 5.02
N ILE A 84 -20.30 -5.91 4.63
CA ILE A 84 -19.48 -7.12 4.45
C ILE A 84 -19.49 -7.52 2.98
N LEU A 85 -18.30 -7.63 2.39
CA LEU A 85 -18.11 -8.07 1.01
C LEU A 85 -17.41 -9.43 1.00
N GLU A 86 -17.86 -10.33 0.12
CA GLU A 86 -17.12 -11.55 -0.18
C GLU A 86 -15.79 -11.21 -0.86
N PRO A 87 -14.69 -11.98 -0.63
CA PRO A 87 -13.36 -11.66 -1.16
C PRO A 87 -13.28 -11.44 -2.68
N ASN A 88 -14.21 -12.02 -3.45
CA ASN A 88 -14.22 -11.96 -4.92
C ASN A 88 -15.26 -10.98 -5.49
N LEU A 89 -15.99 -10.25 -4.65
CA LEU A 89 -17.02 -9.32 -5.09
C LEU A 89 -16.42 -7.93 -5.33
N ASN A 90 -16.62 -7.37 -6.52
CA ASN A 90 -16.09 -6.06 -6.86
C ASN A 90 -16.83 -4.94 -6.11
N TYR A 91 -16.13 -4.29 -5.17
CA TYR A 91 -16.71 -3.22 -4.35
C TYR A 91 -17.21 -2.02 -5.17
N TYR A 92 -16.64 -1.72 -6.35
CA TYR A 92 -17.17 -0.68 -7.23
C TYR A 92 -18.59 -0.98 -7.72
N GLY A 93 -18.93 -2.26 -7.87
CA GLY A 93 -20.31 -2.67 -8.18
C GLY A 93 -21.26 -2.38 -7.03
N VAL A 94 -20.81 -2.61 -5.78
CA VAL A 94 -21.56 -2.24 -4.56
C VAL A 94 -21.74 -0.73 -4.48
N LEU A 95 -20.67 0.05 -4.68
CA LEU A 95 -20.71 1.51 -4.66
C LEU A 95 -21.66 2.08 -5.73
N ALA A 96 -21.56 1.58 -6.97
CA ALA A 96 -22.42 2.01 -8.07
C ALA A 96 -23.90 1.72 -7.76
N LEU A 97 -24.19 0.55 -7.19
CA LEU A 97 -25.55 0.17 -6.84
C LEU A 97 -26.08 0.94 -5.63
N ALA A 98 -25.24 1.19 -4.62
CA ALA A 98 -25.59 2.01 -3.46
C ALA A 98 -25.91 3.45 -3.89
N LYS A 99 -25.14 4.02 -4.83
CA LYS A 99 -25.44 5.33 -5.46
C LYS A 99 -26.77 5.31 -6.21
N TYR A 100 -27.02 4.26 -6.99
CA TYR A 100 -28.28 4.10 -7.72
C TYR A 100 -29.49 4.09 -6.78
N PHE A 101 -29.46 3.27 -5.72
CA PHE A 101 -30.53 3.20 -4.72
C PHE A 101 -30.49 4.33 -3.68
N GLN A 102 -29.56 5.28 -3.80
CA GLN A 102 -29.39 6.42 -2.90
C GLN A 102 -29.24 6.00 -1.42
N ILE A 103 -28.51 4.91 -1.18
CA ILE A 103 -28.22 4.42 0.18
C ILE A 103 -26.98 5.15 0.68
N LYS A 104 -27.19 6.34 1.25
CA LYS A 104 -26.13 7.29 1.53
C LYS A 104 -25.13 6.76 2.56
N SER A 105 -25.59 6.00 3.55
CA SER A 105 -24.68 5.54 4.60
C SER A 105 -23.63 4.54 4.06
N ILE A 106 -23.97 3.71 3.07
CA ILE A 106 -23.01 2.84 2.37
C ILE A 106 -22.06 3.67 1.51
N THR A 107 -22.57 4.67 0.77
CA THR A 107 -21.70 5.50 -0.07
C THR A 107 -20.70 6.28 0.77
N ASP A 108 -21.14 6.83 1.90
CA ASP A 108 -20.29 7.58 2.82
C ASP A 108 -19.21 6.68 3.44
N ILE A 109 -19.54 5.45 3.85
CA ILE A 109 -18.55 4.48 4.36
C ILE A 109 -17.47 4.19 3.30
N ILE A 110 -17.88 3.83 2.08
CA ILE A 110 -16.95 3.47 1.00
C ILE A 110 -16.09 4.69 0.60
N GLU A 111 -16.69 5.88 0.48
CA GLU A 111 -15.95 7.09 0.09
C GLU A 111 -15.04 7.60 1.21
N GLN A 112 -15.41 7.46 2.48
CA GLN A 112 -14.54 7.77 3.62
C GLN A 112 -13.36 6.79 3.70
N GLU A 113 -13.59 5.49 3.46
CA GLU A 113 -12.50 4.52 3.33
C GLU A 113 -11.58 4.86 2.14
N GLU A 114 -12.13 5.28 1.00
CA GLU A 114 -11.31 5.72 -0.15
C GLU A 114 -10.50 6.99 0.15
N ASN A 115 -11.06 7.94 0.90
CA ASN A 115 -10.40 9.20 1.25
C ASN A 115 -9.35 9.03 2.35
N ASN A 116 -9.61 8.18 3.36
CA ASN A 116 -8.64 7.87 4.41
C ASN A 116 -7.49 6.98 3.89
N ASN A 117 -7.71 6.21 2.80
CA ASN A 117 -6.72 5.30 2.20
C ASN A 117 -6.12 5.81 0.88
N ASN A 118 -5.98 7.13 0.67
CA ASN A 118 -5.22 7.68 -0.47
C ASN A 118 -3.93 8.37 0.01
N GLY A 119 -2.96 7.60 0.51
CA GLY A 119 -1.71 8.19 0.96
C GLY A 119 -0.62 7.21 1.35
N TRP A 120 0.53 7.79 1.68
CA TRP A 120 1.67 7.07 2.23
C TRP A 120 1.44 6.79 3.71
N ILE A 121 1.28 5.52 4.09
CA ILE A 121 1.23 5.08 5.49
C ILE A 121 2.66 4.83 5.95
N THR A 122 3.06 5.45 7.05
CA THR A 122 4.36 5.15 7.69
C THR A 122 4.28 3.81 8.39
N VAL A 123 5.10 2.85 7.95
CA VAL A 123 5.16 1.49 8.51
C VAL A 123 6.40 1.26 9.36
N LEU A 124 7.46 2.07 9.18
CA LEU A 124 8.60 2.14 10.08
C LEU A 124 9.11 3.57 10.14
N GLU A 125 9.46 4.04 11.34
CA GLU A 125 10.10 5.33 11.56
C GLU A 125 11.14 5.22 12.68
N ASP A 126 12.32 5.80 12.44
CA ASP A 126 13.39 5.90 13.41
C ASP A 126 14.17 7.20 13.22
N SER A 127 14.07 8.10 14.20
CA SER A 127 14.77 9.38 14.19
C SER A 127 16.15 9.30 14.84
N PHE A 128 16.46 8.24 15.59
CA PHE A 128 17.68 8.07 16.39
C PHE A 128 17.97 9.18 17.41
N LEU A 129 17.05 10.12 17.64
CA LEU A 129 17.22 11.28 18.53
C LEU A 129 17.43 10.91 20.00
N ASP A 130 17.02 9.70 20.39
CA ASP A 130 17.24 9.14 21.71
C ASP A 130 18.64 8.54 21.91
N ASN A 131 19.49 8.59 20.87
CA ASN A 131 20.84 8.01 20.83
C ASN A 131 20.86 6.51 21.17
N ARG A 132 19.82 5.78 20.75
CA ARG A 132 19.73 4.34 20.96
C ARG A 132 19.33 3.63 19.68
N LEU A 133 19.79 2.39 19.55
CA LEU A 133 19.30 1.50 18.51
C LEU A 133 17.98 0.88 18.98
N ASP A 134 16.92 1.10 18.21
CA ASP A 134 15.67 0.38 18.40
C ASP A 134 15.79 -1.06 17.87
N VAL A 135 16.19 -1.96 18.77
CA VAL A 135 16.33 -3.39 18.46
C VAL A 135 15.01 -4.07 18.12
N THR A 136 13.85 -3.43 18.28
CA THR A 136 12.56 -3.98 17.82
C THR A 136 12.36 -3.77 16.32
N LYS A 137 13.02 -2.75 15.74
CA LYS A 137 12.95 -2.40 14.32
C LYS A 137 14.12 -2.93 13.51
N TRP A 138 15.30 -3.04 14.12
CA TRP A 138 16.54 -3.25 13.41
C TRP A 138 17.36 -4.44 13.92
N VAL A 139 18.14 -5.01 13.01
CA VAL A 139 19.22 -5.97 13.26
C VAL A 139 20.52 -5.39 12.72
N ILE A 140 21.61 -5.56 13.46
CA ILE A 140 22.94 -5.16 13.03
C ILE A 140 23.75 -6.38 12.60
N ASN A 141 24.42 -6.27 11.46
CA ASN A 141 25.44 -7.23 11.04
C ASN A 141 26.81 -6.54 10.94
N LYS A 142 27.82 -7.17 11.56
CA LYS A 142 29.22 -6.70 11.65
C LYS A 142 30.22 -7.77 11.16
N ASP A 143 29.84 -8.55 10.16
CA ASP A 143 30.67 -9.67 9.68
C ASP A 143 31.94 -9.20 8.97
N CYS A 144 31.96 -7.97 8.45
CA CYS A 144 33.14 -7.40 7.83
C CYS A 144 34.18 -6.96 8.88
N THR A 145 35.45 -7.29 8.64
CA THR A 145 36.54 -6.89 9.54
C THR A 145 36.64 -5.37 9.63
N GLY A 146 36.72 -4.85 10.86
CA GLY A 146 36.78 -3.42 11.11
C GLY A 146 35.45 -2.68 10.99
N SER A 147 34.35 -3.40 10.68
CA SER A 147 32.99 -2.85 10.73
C SER A 147 32.58 -2.52 12.16
N ASN A 148 31.92 -1.38 12.33
CA ASN A 148 31.39 -0.97 13.61
C ASN A 148 30.28 0.06 13.44
N PHE A 149 29.49 0.30 14.48
CA PHE A 149 28.46 1.33 14.49
C PHE A 149 28.46 2.08 15.82
N ASP A 150 27.75 3.21 15.84
CA ASP A 150 27.37 3.93 17.05
C ASP A 150 26.02 4.61 16.82
N VAL A 151 25.31 5.01 17.88
CA VAL A 151 24.15 5.89 17.79
C VAL A 151 24.42 7.12 18.64
N VAL A 152 24.79 8.21 17.98
CA VAL A 152 25.33 9.41 18.63
C VAL A 152 24.83 10.66 17.89
N ASP A 153 24.61 11.73 18.65
CA ASP A 153 24.13 13.02 18.15
C ASP A 153 22.85 12.93 17.30
N GLY A 154 21.96 12.02 17.67
CA GLY A 154 20.69 11.80 16.99
C GLY A 154 20.82 11.05 15.66
N ARG A 155 21.91 10.30 15.45
CA ARG A 155 22.24 9.66 14.18
C ARG A 155 22.80 8.27 14.38
N PHE A 156 22.46 7.37 13.47
CA PHE A 156 23.10 6.07 13.36
C PHE A 156 24.38 6.19 12.52
N LYS A 157 25.54 5.93 13.13
CA LYS A 157 26.86 5.94 12.51
C LYS A 157 27.18 4.57 11.90
N LEU A 158 27.45 4.54 10.60
CA LEU A 158 27.90 3.38 9.84
C LEU A 158 29.42 3.47 9.65
N MET A 159 30.19 2.46 10.07
CA MET A 159 31.62 2.36 9.78
C MET A 159 31.99 1.05 9.10
N ASN A 160 32.79 1.15 8.02
CA ASN A 160 33.49 0.06 7.38
C ASN A 160 32.64 -1.20 7.10
N ARG A 161 31.50 -1.07 6.40
CA ARG A 161 30.57 -2.17 6.06
C ARG A 161 29.87 -2.79 7.28
N VAL A 162 29.39 -1.96 8.19
CA VAL A 162 28.32 -2.38 9.09
C VAL A 162 26.97 -2.30 8.36
N TYR A 163 26.10 -3.27 8.63
CA TYR A 163 24.76 -3.34 8.08
C TYR A 163 23.74 -3.00 9.16
N LEU A 164 22.85 -2.06 8.85
CA LEU A 164 21.60 -1.81 9.56
C LEU A 164 20.47 -2.40 8.72
N VAL A 165 19.83 -3.46 9.20
CA VAL A 165 18.85 -4.25 8.44
C VAL A 165 17.51 -4.22 9.16
N SER A 166 16.42 -3.96 8.43
CA SER A 166 15.08 -4.02 9.02
C SER A 166 14.76 -5.42 9.54
N LYS A 167 14.02 -5.51 10.65
CA LYS A 167 13.50 -6.79 11.17
C LYS A 167 12.34 -7.33 10.35
N GLU A 168 11.53 -6.45 9.79
CA GLU A 168 10.42 -6.79 8.93
C GLU A 168 10.79 -6.65 7.44
N GLN A 169 9.96 -7.26 6.60
CA GLN A 169 10.08 -7.19 5.15
C GLN A 169 9.05 -6.21 4.58
N TYR A 170 9.43 -5.47 3.55
CA TYR A 170 8.62 -4.42 2.94
C TYR A 170 8.44 -4.67 1.45
N ASN A 171 7.73 -5.73 1.06
CA ASN A 171 7.67 -6.12 -0.35
C ASN A 171 6.92 -5.07 -1.21
N PRO A 172 7.53 -4.58 -2.30
CA PRO A 172 6.88 -3.58 -3.16
C PRO A 172 5.70 -4.18 -3.95
N GLU A 173 5.63 -5.50 -4.07
CA GLU A 173 4.50 -6.21 -4.69
C GLU A 173 3.23 -6.17 -3.82
N ASP A 174 3.38 -6.03 -2.50
CA ASP A 174 2.24 -5.94 -1.56
C ASP A 174 1.69 -4.49 -1.49
N GLY A 175 2.34 -3.55 -2.17
CA GLY A 175 2.06 -2.12 -2.21
C GLY A 175 3.36 -1.34 -2.33
N GLU A 176 3.34 -0.30 -3.17
CA GLU A 176 4.47 0.63 -3.39
C GLU A 176 5.15 1.00 -2.08
N ILE A 177 6.48 0.97 -2.06
CA ILE A 177 7.27 1.42 -0.93
C ILE A 177 8.01 2.71 -1.25
N LYS A 178 8.14 3.54 -0.24
CA LYS A 178 8.96 4.73 -0.27
C LYS A 178 9.81 4.81 0.99
N ILE A 179 11.11 4.98 0.82
CA ILE A 179 12.08 5.04 1.91
C ILE A 179 12.71 6.42 1.88
N THR A 180 12.66 7.13 2.99
CA THR A 180 13.24 8.46 3.12
C THR A 180 14.13 8.57 4.35
N GLY A 181 15.02 9.54 4.33
CA GLY A 181 15.84 9.89 5.48
C GLY A 181 16.84 10.99 5.16
N THR A 182 17.74 11.23 6.11
CA THR A 182 18.85 12.15 5.94
C THR A 182 20.16 11.40 6.11
N TRP A 183 21.06 11.58 5.15
CA TRP A 183 22.39 11.01 5.12
C TRP A 183 23.45 12.08 5.32
N TYR A 184 24.52 11.72 6.04
CA TYR A 184 25.72 12.54 6.21
C TYR A 184 26.96 11.70 5.92
N ARG A 185 28.02 12.37 5.48
CA ARG A 185 29.34 11.77 5.25
C ARG A 185 30.44 12.58 5.91
N GLU A 186 31.48 11.92 6.42
CA GLU A 186 32.65 12.60 6.98
C GLU A 186 33.58 13.12 5.88
N SER A 187 33.66 12.39 4.77
CA SER A 187 34.52 12.63 3.63
C SER A 187 33.79 12.39 2.31
N ILE A 188 34.44 12.79 1.22
CA ILE A 188 33.91 12.64 -0.14
C ILE A 188 33.98 11.21 -0.64
N GLU A 189 34.78 10.39 0.05
CA GLU A 189 35.03 8.98 -0.21
C GLU A 189 33.98 8.08 0.42
N ASP A 190 33.15 8.60 1.34
CA ASP A 190 32.15 7.81 2.03
C ASP A 190 30.91 7.56 1.17
N PHE A 191 30.43 6.32 1.26
CA PHE A 191 29.37 5.80 0.44
C PHE A 191 28.01 5.93 1.11
N PHE A 192 27.02 6.28 0.31
CA PHE A 192 25.60 6.01 0.58
C PHE A 192 25.25 4.68 -0.07
N GLN A 193 24.75 3.71 0.70
CA GLN A 193 24.24 2.46 0.15
C GLN A 193 23.00 1.99 0.92
N ILE A 194 21.89 1.81 0.20
CA ILE A 194 20.67 1.20 0.71
C ILE A 194 20.21 0.16 -0.30
N ALA A 195 19.71 -0.99 0.14
CA ALA A 195 19.16 -2.01 -0.74
C ALA A 195 17.68 -2.29 -0.45
N THR A 196 16.87 -2.33 -1.51
CA THR A 196 15.54 -2.95 -1.51
C THR A 196 15.60 -4.33 -2.16
N ARG A 197 14.51 -5.09 -2.04
CA ARG A 197 14.37 -6.48 -2.50
C ARG A 197 15.50 -7.38 -2.01
N SER A 198 16.07 -7.04 -0.85
CA SER A 198 17.27 -7.69 -0.32
C SER A 198 16.93 -8.80 0.66
N CYS A 199 17.80 -9.82 0.70
CA CYS A 199 17.80 -10.80 1.78
C CYS A 199 18.43 -10.27 3.08
N GLY A 200 18.94 -9.03 3.11
CA GLY A 200 19.54 -8.43 4.30
C GLY A 200 20.94 -8.95 4.65
N LEU A 201 21.49 -9.88 3.86
CA LEU A 201 22.79 -10.49 4.10
C LEU A 201 23.85 -9.94 3.14
N SER A 202 25.12 -9.99 3.57
CA SER A 202 26.26 -9.77 2.69
C SER A 202 26.65 -11.05 1.94
N GLN A 203 27.38 -10.92 0.83
CA GLN A 203 27.98 -12.05 0.12
C GLN A 203 29.25 -12.59 0.79
N GLY A 204 29.64 -12.02 1.94
CA GLY A 204 30.88 -12.37 2.63
C GLY A 204 32.15 -11.79 1.98
N ALA A 205 33.30 -12.27 2.43
CA ALA A 205 34.61 -11.82 1.97
C ALA A 205 34.81 -11.98 0.45
N PRO A 206 35.63 -11.11 -0.19
CA PRO A 206 36.45 -10.07 0.44
C PRO A 206 35.75 -8.71 0.57
N TYR A 207 34.66 -8.46 -0.16
CA TYR A 207 34.05 -7.13 -0.25
C TYR A 207 32.78 -6.96 0.58
N TYR A 208 32.16 -8.07 1.00
CA TYR A 208 30.97 -8.07 1.86
C TYR A 208 29.84 -7.19 1.30
N GLU A 209 29.71 -7.10 -0.03
CA GLU A 209 28.62 -6.37 -0.67
C GLU A 209 27.27 -7.05 -0.38
N VAL A 210 26.17 -6.32 -0.56
CA VAL A 210 24.85 -6.91 -0.34
C VAL A 210 24.64 -8.09 -1.31
N LYS A 211 24.21 -9.23 -0.77
CA LYS A 211 24.14 -10.51 -1.49
C LYS A 211 23.10 -10.49 -2.61
N SER A 212 21.96 -9.83 -2.38
CA SER A 212 20.87 -9.71 -3.34
C SER A 212 20.10 -8.42 -3.13
N GLY A 213 19.39 -7.98 -4.16
CA GLY A 213 18.53 -6.79 -4.09
C GLY A 213 18.88 -5.74 -5.14
N LEU A 214 18.19 -4.61 -5.06
CA LEU A 214 18.49 -3.39 -5.78
C LEU A 214 19.23 -2.45 -4.83
N GLU A 215 20.51 -2.24 -5.09
CA GLU A 215 21.39 -1.38 -4.31
C GLU A 215 21.39 0.03 -4.91
N PHE A 216 20.92 0.98 -4.11
CA PHE A 216 20.93 2.41 -4.39
C PHE A 216 22.22 2.99 -3.83
N ASN A 217 23.10 3.45 -4.71
CA ASN A 217 24.47 3.81 -4.36
C ASN A 217 24.80 5.24 -4.80
N TYR A 218 25.47 6.00 -3.93
CA TYR A 218 26.10 7.26 -4.29
C TYR A 218 27.49 7.39 -3.65
N CYS A 219 28.47 7.72 -4.48
CA CYS A 219 29.82 8.10 -4.04
C CYS A 219 30.51 8.91 -5.16
N ARG A 220 31.42 9.82 -4.80
CA ARG A 220 32.25 10.61 -5.75
C ARG A 220 31.44 11.27 -6.88
N GLY A 221 30.25 11.79 -6.58
CA GLY A 221 29.40 12.47 -7.56
C GLY A 221 28.58 11.58 -8.48
N LEU A 222 28.61 10.25 -8.29
CA LEU A 222 27.92 9.29 -9.12
C LEU A 222 26.81 8.59 -8.33
N ALA A 223 25.55 8.78 -8.74
CA ALA A 223 24.41 8.01 -8.26
C ALA A 223 24.15 6.82 -9.20
N SER A 224 23.78 5.66 -8.64
CA SER A 224 23.53 4.44 -9.40
C SER A 224 22.49 3.53 -8.72
N ILE A 225 21.78 2.74 -9.51
CA ILE A 225 20.92 1.63 -9.06
C ILE A 225 21.53 0.35 -9.62
N VAL A 226 22.02 -0.52 -8.75
CA VAL A 226 22.76 -1.72 -9.12
C VAL A 226 21.99 -2.95 -8.67
N GLY A 227 21.73 -3.88 -9.58
CA GLY A 227 21.16 -5.18 -9.21
C GLY A 227 22.24 -6.11 -8.65
N ARG A 228 21.93 -6.78 -7.55
CA ARG A 228 22.79 -7.75 -6.88
C ARG A 228 22.10 -9.12 -6.83
N GLY A 229 22.88 -10.20 -6.74
CA GLY A 229 22.34 -11.56 -6.63
C GLY A 229 21.53 -12.00 -7.85
N GLY A 230 21.90 -11.54 -9.05
CA GLY A 230 21.20 -11.89 -10.31
C GLY A 230 20.06 -10.95 -10.69
N MET A 231 19.77 -9.90 -9.89
CA MET A 231 18.82 -8.87 -10.29
C MET A 231 19.37 -8.01 -11.41
N ILE A 232 18.53 -7.70 -12.40
CA ILE A 232 18.92 -6.91 -13.57
C ILE A 232 17.96 -5.70 -13.67
N PRO A 233 18.40 -4.51 -13.24
CA PRO A 233 17.75 -3.27 -13.63
C PRO A 233 17.88 -3.10 -15.14
N THR A 234 16.76 -2.89 -15.82
CA THR A 234 16.69 -2.66 -17.27
C THR A 234 16.10 -1.30 -17.56
N GLY A 235 16.40 -0.73 -18.72
CA GLY A 235 15.87 0.56 -19.15
C GLY A 235 16.87 1.71 -19.03
N MET A 236 16.52 2.83 -19.67
CA MET A 236 17.36 4.02 -19.71
C MET A 236 17.29 4.75 -18.38
N VAL A 237 18.44 4.96 -17.74
CA VAL A 237 18.54 5.82 -16.55
C VAL A 237 18.13 7.23 -16.94
N LYS A 238 16.99 7.69 -16.42
CA LYS A 238 16.53 9.07 -16.63
C LYS A 238 17.08 9.95 -15.51
N ILE A 239 17.95 10.89 -15.87
CA ILE A 239 18.45 11.92 -14.96
C ILE A 239 17.56 13.16 -15.10
N LYS A 240 16.78 13.51 -14.07
CA LYS A 240 15.77 14.59 -14.15
C LYS A 240 16.32 16.02 -14.01
N LYS A 241 17.56 16.20 -13.56
CA LYS A 241 18.23 17.51 -13.40
C LYS A 241 19.70 17.32 -13.74
N MET A 242 20.29 18.07 -14.67
CA MET A 242 21.71 17.95 -15.05
C MET A 242 22.54 19.09 -14.45
N GLY A 243 23.65 18.75 -13.78
CA GLY A 243 24.65 19.66 -13.19
C GLY A 243 25.75 18.87 -12.48
N GLU A 244 26.84 19.51 -12.02
CA GLU A 244 27.84 18.82 -11.19
C GLU A 244 27.20 18.34 -9.88
N PHE A 245 26.98 17.03 -9.74
CA PHE A 245 26.28 16.42 -8.60
C PHE A 245 27.21 16.18 -7.43
N TYR A 246 27.79 17.25 -6.91
CA TYR A 246 28.69 17.17 -5.79
C TYR A 246 28.03 17.71 -4.52
N PHE A 247 27.85 16.84 -3.53
CA PHE A 247 27.42 17.25 -2.20
C PHE A 247 28.66 17.50 -1.32
N PRO A 248 28.83 18.63 -0.63
CA PRO A 248 29.96 18.80 0.28
C PRO A 248 29.97 17.75 1.42
N ALA A 249 31.14 17.51 2.02
CA ALA A 249 31.22 16.73 3.24
C ALA A 249 30.47 17.43 4.39
N ALA A 250 29.94 16.66 5.35
CA ALA A 250 29.14 17.15 6.47
C ALA A 250 27.82 17.90 6.13
N THR A 251 27.44 18.00 4.84
CA THR A 251 26.12 18.54 4.44
C THR A 251 25.03 17.48 4.63
N PRO A 252 23.87 17.81 5.24
CA PRO A 252 22.72 16.92 5.28
C PRO A 252 22.17 16.69 3.87
N ILE A 253 22.10 15.44 3.46
CA ILE A 253 21.55 15.03 2.16
C ILE A 253 20.27 14.25 2.42
N HIS A 254 19.13 14.80 1.99
CA HIS A 254 17.88 14.07 2.00
C HIS A 254 17.87 13.05 0.87
N PHE A 255 17.45 11.83 1.17
CA PHE A 255 17.25 10.79 0.18
C PHE A 255 15.80 10.33 0.13
N GLU A 256 15.37 9.95 -1.06
CA GLU A 256 14.10 9.27 -1.31
C GLU A 256 14.35 8.12 -2.28
N ILE A 257 13.92 6.92 -1.89
CA ILE A 257 13.92 5.72 -2.71
C ILE A 257 12.47 5.30 -2.88
N TYR A 258 12.06 5.06 -4.12
CA TYR A 258 10.73 4.53 -4.45
C TYR A 258 10.89 3.20 -5.18
N ASP A 259 10.05 2.24 -4.83
CA ASP A 259 10.00 0.92 -5.47
C ASP A 259 8.56 0.41 -5.53
N ASP A 260 8.05 0.21 -6.75
CA ASP A 260 6.69 -0.32 -7.01
C ASP A 260 6.67 -1.77 -7.50
N GLY A 261 7.82 -2.45 -7.47
CA GLY A 261 7.98 -3.80 -8.02
C GLY A 261 8.37 -3.82 -9.50
N ASN A 262 8.26 -2.70 -10.21
CA ASN A 262 8.62 -2.56 -11.62
C ASN A 262 9.46 -1.30 -11.91
N THR A 263 9.06 -0.14 -11.42
CA THR A 263 9.78 1.13 -11.51
C THR A 263 10.47 1.36 -10.18
N VAL A 264 11.73 1.76 -10.25
CA VAL A 264 12.49 2.19 -9.08
C VAL A 264 13.09 3.56 -9.33
N SER A 265 13.08 4.41 -8.31
CA SER A 265 13.74 5.70 -8.37
C SER A 265 14.54 5.98 -7.12
N PHE A 266 15.61 6.76 -7.29
CA PHE A 266 16.49 7.20 -6.24
C PHE A 266 16.80 8.66 -6.41
N THR A 267 16.42 9.44 -5.42
CA THR A 267 16.62 10.88 -5.36
C THR A 267 17.52 11.21 -4.19
N LEU A 268 18.51 12.06 -4.44
CA LEU A 268 19.27 12.78 -3.42
C LEU A 268 19.04 14.26 -3.60
N SER A 269 18.94 14.99 -2.49
CA SER A 269 18.79 16.45 -2.52
C SER A 269 19.36 17.09 -1.27
N GLU A 270 19.84 18.32 -1.40
CA GLU A 270 20.19 19.17 -0.27
C GLU A 270 19.70 20.60 -0.53
N SER A 271 19.51 21.37 0.53
CA SER A 271 18.85 22.68 0.48
C SER A 271 19.79 23.88 0.38
N VAL A 272 21.06 23.73 0.73
CA VAL A 272 22.08 24.78 0.78
C VAL A 272 22.47 25.23 -0.63
N THR A 273 22.86 24.29 -1.49
CA THR A 273 23.18 24.56 -2.91
C THR A 273 22.00 24.25 -3.84
N LYS A 274 20.88 23.78 -3.28
CA LYS A 274 19.69 23.32 -4.03
C LYS A 274 20.02 22.25 -5.06
N THR A 275 21.07 21.46 -4.77
CA THR A 275 21.51 20.36 -5.61
C THR A 275 20.56 19.19 -5.41
N SER A 276 20.15 18.58 -6.52
CA SER A 276 19.33 17.38 -6.51
C SER A 276 19.66 16.52 -7.71
N ILE A 277 19.70 15.22 -7.48
CA ILE A 277 19.83 14.20 -8.51
C ILE A 277 18.71 13.20 -8.31
N THR A 278 18.04 12.84 -9.40
CA THR A 278 17.07 11.74 -9.43
C THR A 278 17.44 10.83 -10.57
N ILE A 279 17.59 9.55 -10.26
CA ILE A 279 17.70 8.47 -11.24
C ILE A 279 16.48 7.57 -11.15
N GLU A 280 15.93 7.21 -12.31
CA GLU A 280 14.77 6.33 -12.44
C GLU A 280 15.11 5.24 -13.45
N THR A 281 14.77 3.99 -13.13
CA THR A 281 14.96 2.83 -14.01
C THR A 281 13.84 1.81 -13.80
N THR A 282 13.78 0.78 -14.63
CA THR A 282 12.85 -0.34 -14.45
C THR A 282 13.58 -1.58 -13.92
N CYS A 283 12.96 -2.32 -13.04
CA CYS A 283 13.40 -3.65 -12.64
C CYS A 283 12.17 -4.49 -12.29
N THR A 284 11.84 -5.44 -13.16
CA THR A 284 10.75 -6.40 -12.98
C THR A 284 11.17 -7.68 -12.26
N SER A 285 12.48 -7.84 -12.00
CA SER A 285 12.98 -8.99 -11.24
C SER A 285 12.47 -8.90 -9.81
N SER A 286 11.67 -9.87 -9.40
CA SER A 286 11.17 -9.95 -8.04
C SER A 286 12.16 -10.67 -7.12
N SER A 287 12.02 -10.43 -5.82
CA SER A 287 12.70 -11.19 -4.77
C SER A 287 11.63 -11.69 -3.81
N LEU A 288 11.82 -12.90 -3.29
CA LEU A 288 10.96 -13.45 -2.23
C LEU A 288 11.18 -12.75 -0.88
N LEU A 289 12.25 -11.96 -0.76
CA LEU A 289 12.61 -11.23 0.45
C LEU A 289 12.85 -9.75 0.15
N ASN A 290 12.31 -8.88 1.01
CA ASN A 290 12.64 -7.46 0.99
C ASN A 290 12.90 -6.88 2.38
N TYR A 291 14.02 -7.26 2.97
CA TYR A 291 14.59 -6.47 4.06
C TYR A 291 15.24 -5.22 3.50
N ILE A 292 15.06 -4.09 4.19
CA ILE A 292 15.79 -2.85 3.85
C ILE A 292 17.15 -2.94 4.53
N ALA A 293 18.20 -2.95 3.74
CA ALA A 293 19.58 -3.04 4.22
C ALA A 293 20.32 -1.73 3.93
N ILE A 294 20.76 -1.04 4.98
CA ILE A 294 21.54 0.19 4.90
C ILE A 294 22.97 -0.14 5.32
N HIS A 295 23.94 0.25 4.51
CA HIS A 295 25.36 0.01 4.80
C HIS A 295 26.24 1.06 4.14
N ASN A 296 27.55 0.98 4.38
CA ASN A 296 28.55 1.75 3.63
C ASN A 296 29.66 0.83 3.10
N ARG A 297 30.74 1.42 2.58
CA ARG A 297 31.90 0.70 2.03
C ARG A 297 32.73 0.01 3.13
N GLU A 298 33.29 -1.15 2.83
CA GLU A 298 34.30 -1.80 3.66
C GLU A 298 35.59 -0.98 3.74
N LYS A 299 36.40 -1.20 4.77
CA LYS A 299 37.66 -0.47 4.91
C LYS A 299 38.60 -0.78 3.73
N THR A 300 38.91 0.24 2.93
CA THR A 300 39.88 0.16 1.82
C THR A 300 41.01 1.17 2.04
N GLY A 301 41.95 0.82 2.91
CA GLY A 301 42.99 1.73 3.40
C GLY A 301 42.49 2.59 4.55
N ASN A 302 41.74 3.65 4.24
CA ASN A 302 41.10 4.52 5.23
C ASN A 302 39.74 3.98 5.68
N ASN A 303 39.28 4.45 6.84
CA ASN A 303 37.92 4.16 7.28
C ASN A 303 36.90 4.85 6.38
N HIS A 304 35.79 4.17 6.12
CA HIS A 304 34.60 4.78 5.53
C HIS A 304 33.57 4.96 6.63
N VAL A 305 33.06 6.19 6.76
CA VAL A 305 32.16 6.60 7.83
C VAL A 305 31.04 7.47 7.29
N SER A 306 29.81 7.02 7.51
CA SER A 306 28.62 7.79 7.16
C SER A 306 27.56 7.69 8.24
N TYR A 307 26.55 8.56 8.18
CA TYR A 307 25.50 8.62 9.17
C TYR A 307 24.14 8.66 8.51
N VAL A 308 23.13 8.07 9.16
CA VAL A 308 21.73 8.18 8.76
C VAL A 308 20.86 8.62 9.94
N THR A 309 19.82 9.39 9.66
CA THR A 309 18.80 9.81 10.64
C THR A 309 17.46 10.04 9.95
N ASN A 310 16.39 10.20 10.75
CA ASN A 310 15.02 10.41 10.29
C ASN A 310 14.58 9.38 9.24
N LEU A 311 14.94 8.11 9.45
CA LEU A 311 14.59 7.03 8.56
C LEU A 311 13.08 6.79 8.63
N LYS A 312 12.45 6.73 7.46
CA LYS A 312 11.04 6.40 7.33
C LYS A 312 10.84 5.44 6.17
N ILE A 313 10.14 4.34 6.43
CA ILE A 313 9.62 3.45 5.39
C ILE A 313 8.12 3.66 5.37
N GLN A 314 7.62 4.01 4.19
CA GLN A 314 6.21 4.20 3.93
C GLN A 314 5.74 3.20 2.91
N LYS A 315 4.50 2.75 3.07
CA LYS A 315 3.79 1.90 2.12
C LYS A 315 2.60 2.68 1.58
N TRP A 316 2.36 2.61 0.29
CA TRP A 316 1.15 3.16 -0.28
C TRP A 316 -0.05 2.36 0.22
N SER A 317 -1.08 3.05 0.71
CA SER A 317 -2.27 2.46 1.32
C SER A 317 -3.09 1.58 0.38
N LYS A 318 -2.86 1.66 -0.93
CA LYS A 318 -3.45 0.77 -1.94
C LYS A 318 -2.37 -0.16 -2.50
N SER A 319 -2.72 -1.43 -2.70
CA SER A 319 -2.03 -2.25 -3.70
C SER A 319 -2.13 -1.46 -5.01
N THR A 320 -1.00 -1.07 -5.58
CA THR A 320 -0.98 -0.56 -6.95
C THR A 320 -1.72 -1.59 -7.77
N MET A 321 -2.86 -1.23 -8.36
CA MET A 321 -3.47 -2.07 -9.38
C MET A 321 -2.37 -2.24 -10.42
N ARG A 322 -1.67 -3.39 -10.41
CA ARG A 322 -0.81 -3.85 -11.51
C ARG A 322 -1.57 -3.45 -12.74
N ARG A 323 -1.08 -2.46 -13.52
CA ARG A 323 -1.75 -1.88 -14.69
C ARG A 323 -2.64 -2.94 -15.30
N ASN A 324 -3.90 -2.93 -14.91
CA ASN A 324 -4.75 -4.07 -15.21
C ASN A 324 -4.94 -3.92 -16.70
N LYS A 325 -4.31 -4.79 -17.48
CA LYS A 325 -4.55 -4.96 -18.91
C LYS A 325 -5.98 -5.50 -19.07
N TYR A 326 -6.97 -4.76 -18.61
CA TYR A 326 -8.33 -4.85 -19.06
C TYR A 326 -8.57 -3.61 -19.91
N ARG A 327 -8.13 -3.76 -21.15
CA ARG A 327 -8.61 -2.95 -22.26
C ARG A 327 -10.13 -3.06 -22.25
N LYS A 328 -10.78 -1.93 -21.99
CA LYS A 328 -12.23 -1.77 -22.00
C LYS A 328 -12.85 -2.34 -23.28
N ILE A 329 -13.94 -3.08 -23.06
CA ILE A 329 -15.20 -3.07 -23.81
C ILE A 329 -15.20 -3.89 -25.11
N THR A 330 -15.82 -5.06 -24.99
CA THR A 330 -16.69 -5.71 -25.97
C THR A 330 -17.26 -4.71 -26.98
N LYS A 331 -16.70 -4.67 -28.19
CA LYS A 331 -17.50 -4.26 -29.35
C LYS A 331 -18.50 -5.39 -29.60
N LYS A 332 -19.78 -5.05 -29.45
CA LYS A 332 -20.94 -5.84 -29.85
C LYS A 332 -20.65 -6.58 -31.16
N LEU A 333 -20.96 -7.87 -31.16
CA LEU A 333 -21.36 -8.59 -32.36
C LEU A 333 -22.49 -7.79 -33.03
N SER A 334 -22.27 -7.41 -34.28
CA SER A 334 -23.33 -7.41 -35.27
C SER A 334 -23.00 -8.55 -36.23
N SER A 335 -23.81 -9.59 -36.18
CA SER A 335 -23.94 -10.65 -37.19
C SER A 335 -25.37 -10.57 -37.74
N PRO A 336 -25.68 -11.09 -38.94
CA PRO A 336 -24.83 -11.48 -40.05
C PRO A 336 -24.55 -10.34 -41.03
#